data_AF-A0A813L175-F1
#
_entry.id   AF-A0A813L175-F1
#
_cell.length_a   1.000
_cell.length_b   1.000
_cell.length_c   1.000
_cell.angle_alpha   90.00
_cell.angle_beta   90.00
_cell.angle_gamma   90.00
#
_symmetry.space_group_name_H-M   'P 1'
#
loop_
_entity.id
_entity.type
_entity.pdbx_description
1 polymer ?
#
loop_
_entity_poly.entity_id
_entity_poly.type
_entity_poly.pdbx_seq_one_letter_code
_entity_poly.pdbx_strand_id
1 'polypeptide(L)'
;ALLLCRACLGKFYYVTDRDPGAKQKVESGEFDSTVGDRAASAKTYREVVLYDPDQVYPEYVVLYDRLDGGKTVKANDAPFHLELPVYWVNVHRNPIADPFSVHYTVRKKIKDLIQRLASGTCSGSKPVVLDVLRGEDSELWNRYVGFKAGLHQRLRSMGETRCLPPNELDGRPESGHALTSKLLEDEVDAEEAAGIENMDVALNELLLWHGTDAESATAIAESGFQSAKAGTVKHMFQRISQGHRRRFGEGAYFAEDLAKSIGYAPESSTGVRYVLLCRTVCGHIWYTEKSSDSDADQDAKRSLKHSVLANPDGKGPREYVLFEDTQIYPEYIVQLSVNGDFTATEEEDAPTNQIIVQ
;
A
#
# COMPACT_ATOMS: atom_id res chain seq x y z
N ALA A 1 24.29 9.55 -0.56
CA ALA A 1 23.46 9.01 -1.66
C ALA A 1 24.36 8.52 -2.80
N LEU A 2 23.93 7.49 -3.52
CA LEU A 2 24.45 7.07 -4.83
C LEU A 2 23.32 7.24 -5.85
N LEU A 3 23.66 7.33 -7.13
CA LEU A 3 22.69 7.22 -8.21
C LEU A 3 22.86 5.85 -8.86
N LEU A 4 21.76 5.13 -9.05
CA LEU A 4 21.71 4.00 -9.97
C LEU A 4 21.13 4.54 -11.28
N CYS A 5 21.94 4.55 -12.33
CA CYS A 5 21.57 5.16 -13.60
C CYS A 5 21.31 4.10 -14.66
N ARG A 6 20.32 4.36 -15.51
CA ARG A 6 20.20 3.72 -16.82
C ARG A 6 21.17 4.40 -17.78
N ALA A 7 22.01 3.62 -18.44
CA ALA A 7 23.04 4.11 -19.34
C ALA A 7 22.91 3.48 -20.73
N CYS A 8 22.87 4.29 -21.78
CA CYS A 8 22.91 3.86 -23.17
C CYS A 8 24.34 4.00 -23.72
N LEU A 9 25.09 2.90 -23.76
CA LEU A 9 26.50 2.91 -24.14
C LEU A 9 26.74 3.06 -25.65
N GLY A 10 25.79 2.64 -26.48
CA GLY A 10 26.01 2.50 -27.93
C GLY A 10 27.22 1.60 -28.26
N LYS A 11 27.93 1.94 -29.33
CA LYS A 11 29.20 1.32 -29.72
C LYS A 11 30.32 1.89 -28.83
N PHE A 12 30.75 1.14 -27.83
CA PHE A 12 31.75 1.62 -26.87
C PHE A 12 33.19 1.28 -27.28
N TYR A 13 34.11 2.19 -26.99
CA TYR A 13 35.54 1.95 -27.07
C TYR A 13 36.03 1.27 -25.80
N TYR A 14 36.41 -0.01 -25.92
CA TYR A 14 36.92 -0.80 -24.80
C TYR A 14 38.43 -0.66 -24.69
N VAL A 15 38.93 -0.36 -23.49
CA VAL A 15 40.36 -0.19 -23.24
C VAL A 15 40.78 -0.72 -21.88
N THR A 16 41.89 -1.46 -21.83
CA THR A 16 42.44 -2.04 -20.60
C THR A 16 43.55 -1.20 -19.97
N ASP A 17 44.17 -0.34 -20.77
CA ASP A 17 45.23 0.58 -20.35
C ASP A 17 44.76 2.03 -20.43
N ARG A 18 45.55 2.96 -19.88
CA ARG A 18 45.23 4.39 -19.98
C ARG A 18 45.44 4.86 -21.43
N ASP A 19 44.34 5.26 -22.08
CA ASP A 19 44.37 5.89 -23.40
C ASP A 19 43.89 7.35 -23.32
N PRO A 20 44.81 8.34 -23.36
CA PRO A 20 44.47 9.76 -23.41
C PRO A 20 43.67 10.17 -24.65
N GLY A 21 43.69 9.34 -25.70
CA GLY A 21 43.00 9.54 -26.98
C GLY A 21 41.55 9.06 -27.01
N ALA A 22 41.04 8.45 -25.92
CA ALA A 22 39.72 7.81 -25.91
C ALA A 22 38.57 8.80 -26.20
N LYS A 23 38.67 10.04 -25.72
CA LYS A 23 37.65 11.08 -25.98
C LYS A 23 37.58 11.44 -27.46
N GLN A 24 38.72 11.56 -28.13
CA GLN A 24 38.80 11.94 -29.55
C GLN A 24 38.14 10.89 -30.45
N LYS A 25 38.23 9.61 -30.06
CA LYS A 25 37.54 8.54 -30.77
C LYS A 25 36.03 8.68 -30.69
N VAL A 26 35.51 9.10 -29.54
CA VAL A 26 34.08 9.42 -29.40
C VAL A 26 33.70 10.69 -30.15
N GLU A 27 34.50 11.77 -30.03
CA GLU A 27 34.27 13.03 -30.77
C GLU A 27 34.33 12.86 -32.29
N SER A 28 35.09 11.88 -32.79
CA SER A 28 35.15 11.54 -34.22
C SER A 28 33.93 10.77 -34.72
N GLY A 29 33.05 10.31 -33.82
CA GLY A 29 31.92 9.44 -34.13
C GLY A 29 32.31 7.98 -34.37
N GLU A 30 33.56 7.59 -34.12
CA GLU A 30 33.99 6.18 -34.23
C GLU A 30 33.33 5.30 -33.16
N PHE A 31 33.05 5.88 -31.98
CA PHE A 31 32.41 5.26 -30.83
C PHE A 31 31.46 6.24 -30.14
N ASP A 32 30.54 5.73 -29.34
CA ASP A 32 29.54 6.52 -28.61
C ASP A 32 29.90 6.68 -27.12
N SER A 33 30.77 5.83 -26.58
CA SER A 33 31.20 5.86 -25.17
C SER A 33 32.53 5.14 -24.97
N THR A 34 33.09 5.20 -23.75
CA THR A 34 34.33 4.49 -23.38
C THR A 34 34.07 3.56 -22.19
N VAL A 35 34.57 2.32 -22.27
CA VAL A 35 34.63 1.38 -21.15
C VAL A 35 36.09 1.11 -20.81
N GLY A 36 36.52 1.61 -19.65
CA GLY A 36 37.83 1.36 -19.09
C GLY A 36 37.79 0.15 -18.16
N ASP A 37 38.37 -0.98 -18.57
CA ASP A 37 38.46 -2.19 -17.75
C ASP A 37 39.89 -2.39 -17.25
N ARG A 38 40.22 -1.70 -16.16
CA ARG A 38 41.54 -1.72 -15.52
C ARG A 38 41.67 -2.80 -14.43
N ALA A 39 40.74 -3.76 -14.38
CA ALA A 39 40.75 -4.82 -13.38
C ALA A 39 42.05 -5.64 -13.40
N ALA A 40 42.63 -5.84 -14.59
CA ALA A 40 43.87 -6.61 -14.77
C ALA A 40 45.16 -5.80 -14.52
N SER A 41 45.17 -4.49 -14.78
CA SER A 41 46.40 -3.66 -14.79
C SER A 41 46.60 -2.81 -13.53
N ALA A 42 45.53 -2.38 -12.85
CA ALA A 42 45.60 -1.44 -11.74
C ALA A 42 44.86 -1.88 -10.46
N LYS A 43 44.25 -3.09 -10.43
CA LYS A 43 43.35 -3.56 -9.37
C LYS A 43 42.19 -2.59 -9.08
N THR A 44 41.71 -1.88 -10.10
CA THR A 44 40.57 -0.96 -10.00
C THR A 44 39.31 -1.57 -10.59
N TYR A 45 38.18 -0.88 -10.41
CA TYR A 45 36.90 -1.28 -10.97
C TYR A 45 36.82 -0.94 -12.48
N ARG A 46 35.83 -1.54 -13.16
CA ARG A 46 35.43 -1.13 -14.50
C ARG A 46 34.75 0.22 -14.43
N GLU A 47 35.20 1.15 -15.25
CA GLU A 47 34.65 2.50 -15.35
C GLU A 47 34.00 2.70 -16.72
N VAL A 48 32.87 3.39 -16.72
CA VAL A 48 32.14 3.75 -17.93
C VAL A 48 32.13 5.26 -18.04
N VAL A 49 32.49 5.77 -19.21
CA VAL A 49 32.45 7.21 -19.51
C VAL A 49 31.48 7.44 -20.65
N LEU A 50 30.42 8.19 -20.34
CA LEU A 50 29.44 8.71 -21.30
C LEU A 50 29.79 10.17 -21.55
N TYR A 51 29.69 10.60 -22.82
CA TYR A 51 30.11 11.94 -23.23
C TYR A 51 28.93 12.84 -23.57
N ASP A 52 27.77 12.25 -23.87
CA ASP A 52 26.51 12.94 -24.09
C ASP A 52 25.62 12.78 -22.84
N PRO A 53 25.12 13.87 -22.22
CA PRO A 53 24.18 13.79 -21.11
C PRO A 53 22.91 13.00 -21.44
N ASP A 54 22.47 12.95 -22.70
CA ASP A 54 21.27 12.23 -23.12
C ASP A 54 21.48 10.70 -23.12
N GLN A 55 22.71 10.21 -22.94
CA GLN A 55 23.02 8.78 -22.78
C GLN A 55 22.80 8.25 -21.36
N VAL A 56 22.52 9.11 -20.38
CA VAL A 56 22.36 8.71 -18.98
C VAL A 56 21.10 9.26 -18.34
N TYR A 57 20.33 8.38 -17.72
CA TYR A 57 19.16 8.73 -16.93
C TYR A 57 19.35 8.26 -15.48
N PRO A 58 19.40 9.17 -14.49
CA PRO A 58 19.38 8.78 -13.08
C PRO A 58 18.04 8.10 -12.74
N GLU A 59 18.05 6.77 -12.64
CA GLU A 59 16.82 5.99 -12.47
C GLU A 59 16.44 5.86 -10.99
N TYR A 60 17.43 5.70 -10.11
CA TYR A 60 17.21 5.66 -8.66
C TYR A 60 18.21 6.53 -7.91
N VAL A 61 17.74 7.13 -6.81
CA VAL A 61 18.59 7.72 -5.78
C VAL A 61 18.70 6.72 -4.63
N VAL A 62 19.88 6.15 -4.43
CA VAL A 62 20.15 5.17 -3.37
C VAL A 62 20.66 5.89 -2.13
N LEU A 63 19.85 5.89 -1.07
CA LEU A 63 20.25 6.32 0.26
C LEU A 63 20.82 5.12 1.02
N TYR A 64 22.00 5.27 1.62
CA TYR A 64 22.69 4.18 2.31
C TYR A 64 23.49 4.72 3.50
N ASP A 65 23.58 3.89 4.53
CA ASP A 65 24.49 4.10 5.66
C ASP A 65 25.69 3.16 5.55
N ARG A 66 26.89 3.68 5.81
CA ARG A 66 28.10 2.86 5.90
C ARG A 66 28.24 2.38 7.34
N LEU A 67 28.40 1.07 7.52
CA LEU A 67 28.52 0.43 8.83
C LEU A 67 29.77 0.87 9.61
N ASP A 68 30.76 1.46 8.94
CA ASP A 68 32.10 1.73 9.49
C ASP A 68 32.30 3.17 10.02
N GLY A 69 31.28 3.77 10.64
CA GLY A 69 31.48 4.93 11.54
C GLY A 69 31.61 6.33 10.91
N GLY A 70 31.12 6.53 9.70
CA GLY A 70 30.95 7.90 9.16
C GLY A 70 29.84 8.65 9.92
N LYS A 71 30.01 9.96 10.16
CA LYS A 71 28.94 10.83 10.70
C LYS A 71 27.66 10.60 9.90
N THR A 72 26.60 10.14 10.57
CA THR A 72 25.27 9.97 9.97
C THR A 72 24.85 11.32 9.40
N VAL A 73 24.83 11.44 8.08
CA VAL A 73 24.23 12.60 7.43
C VAL A 73 22.74 12.38 7.57
N LYS A 74 22.07 13.19 8.41
CA LYS A 74 20.61 13.23 8.41
C LYS A 74 20.18 13.56 6.98
N ALA A 75 19.53 12.60 6.31
CA ALA A 75 18.80 12.90 5.09
C ALA A 75 17.86 14.07 5.41
N ASN A 76 17.69 15.02 4.47
CA ASN A 76 16.69 16.07 4.64
C ASN A 76 15.37 15.41 5.06
N ASP A 77 14.75 15.90 6.13
CA ASP A 77 13.48 15.38 6.67
C ASP A 77 12.30 15.61 5.70
N ALA A 78 12.53 16.28 4.57
CA ALA A 78 11.54 16.38 3.50
C ALA A 78 11.54 15.05 2.73
N PRO A 79 10.46 14.24 2.82
CA PRO A 79 10.35 13.00 2.08
C PRO A 79 10.54 13.27 0.60
N PHE A 80 11.39 12.47 -0.05
CA PHE A 80 11.54 12.51 -1.49
C PHE A 80 10.19 12.04 -2.08
N HIS A 81 9.46 12.93 -2.75
CA HIS A 81 8.04 12.78 -3.14
C HIS A 81 7.77 11.73 -4.25
N LEU A 82 8.42 10.57 -4.18
CA LEU A 82 8.07 9.38 -4.97
C LEU A 82 6.96 8.54 -4.29
N GLU A 83 6.33 9.08 -3.25
CA GLU A 83 5.44 8.32 -2.37
C GLU A 83 4.00 8.22 -2.89
N LEU A 84 3.60 9.00 -3.90
CA LEU A 84 2.27 8.86 -4.49
C LEU A 84 2.20 7.60 -5.35
N PRO A 85 1.13 6.80 -5.26
CA PRO A 85 0.98 5.62 -6.10
C PRO A 85 0.98 6.00 -7.59
N VAL A 86 1.80 5.32 -8.39
CA VAL A 86 2.03 5.65 -9.81
C VAL A 86 0.78 5.64 -10.68
N TYR A 87 -0.27 4.94 -10.26
CA TYR A 87 -1.56 4.84 -10.95
C TYR A 87 -2.53 5.97 -10.59
N TRP A 88 -2.14 6.91 -9.72
CA TRP A 88 -2.93 8.09 -9.40
C TRP A 88 -2.89 9.11 -10.54
N VAL A 89 -4.05 9.73 -10.80
CA VAL A 89 -4.14 10.84 -11.76
C VAL A 89 -3.31 12.03 -11.27
N ASN A 90 -3.33 12.27 -9.97
CA ASN A 90 -2.61 13.37 -9.32
C ASN A 90 -1.15 13.03 -8.92
N VAL A 91 -0.57 11.91 -9.40
CA VAL A 91 0.81 11.48 -9.03
C VAL A 91 1.89 12.54 -9.29
N HIS A 92 1.64 13.44 -10.25
CA HIS A 92 2.56 14.51 -10.64
C HIS A 92 2.54 15.73 -9.68
N ARG A 93 1.56 15.80 -8.76
CA ARG A 93 1.41 16.92 -7.83
C ARG A 93 2.24 16.67 -6.57
N ASN A 94 2.69 17.75 -5.92
CA ASN A 94 3.32 17.64 -4.61
C ASN A 94 2.21 17.51 -3.55
N PRO A 95 2.05 16.34 -2.89
CA PRO A 95 0.92 16.12 -1.97
C PRO A 95 0.99 16.96 -0.69
N ILE A 96 2.11 17.62 -0.39
CA ILE A 96 2.26 18.53 0.75
C ILE A 96 1.97 19.97 0.35
N ALA A 97 2.49 20.41 -0.79
CA ALA A 97 2.37 21.81 -1.23
C ALA A 97 1.08 22.09 -2.01
N ASP A 98 0.48 21.07 -2.61
CA ASP A 98 -0.66 21.18 -3.52
C ASP A 98 -1.68 20.06 -3.23
N PRO A 99 -2.45 20.17 -2.14
CA PRO A 99 -3.31 19.09 -1.67
C PRO A 99 -4.49 18.83 -2.61
N PHE A 100 -4.99 17.59 -2.57
CA PHE A 100 -6.12 17.13 -3.35
C PHE A 100 -6.88 16.03 -2.61
N SER A 101 -8.19 15.98 -2.84
CA SER A 101 -9.10 14.94 -2.37
C SER A 101 -10.15 14.73 -3.46
N VAL A 102 -10.06 13.63 -4.19
CA VAL A 102 -10.88 13.37 -5.38
C VAL A 102 -11.18 11.88 -5.53
N HIS A 103 -12.38 11.55 -5.99
CA HIS A 103 -12.77 10.19 -6.34
C HIS A 103 -12.86 10.00 -7.86
N TYR A 104 -12.39 8.85 -8.32
CA TYR A 104 -12.44 8.45 -9.73
C TYR A 104 -13.11 7.09 -9.87
N THR A 105 -14.03 6.95 -10.82
CA THR A 105 -14.45 5.62 -11.28
C THR A 105 -13.25 4.89 -11.87
N VAL A 106 -13.03 3.66 -11.41
CA VAL A 106 -11.86 2.89 -11.87
C VAL A 106 -12.05 2.37 -13.29
N ARG A 107 -10.94 2.15 -14.00
CA ARG A 107 -10.97 1.48 -15.31
C ARG A 107 -11.40 0.02 -15.15
N LYS A 108 -11.98 -0.54 -16.22
CA LYS A 108 -12.41 -1.94 -16.28
C LYS A 108 -11.38 -2.94 -15.73
N LYS A 109 -10.09 -2.82 -16.10
CA LYS A 109 -9.02 -3.70 -15.59
C LYS A 109 -8.93 -3.73 -14.05
N ILE A 110 -9.08 -2.57 -13.40
CA ILE A 110 -9.06 -2.46 -11.92
C ILE A 110 -10.35 -3.01 -11.32
N LYS A 111 -11.50 -2.73 -11.94
CA LYS A 111 -12.79 -3.30 -11.54
C LYS A 111 -12.78 -4.82 -11.61
N ASP A 112 -12.23 -5.40 -12.66
CA ASP A 112 -12.09 -6.85 -12.86
C ASP A 112 -11.14 -7.48 -11.82
N LEU A 113 -10.04 -6.78 -11.46
CA LEU A 113 -9.17 -7.20 -10.35
C LEU A 113 -9.92 -7.20 -9.02
N ILE A 114 -10.67 -6.13 -8.71
CA ILE A 114 -11.45 -6.03 -7.47
C ILE A 114 -12.58 -7.05 -7.45
N GLN A 115 -13.21 -7.37 -8.58
CA GLN A 115 -14.16 -8.47 -8.71
C GLN A 115 -13.51 -9.82 -8.38
N ARG A 116 -12.30 -10.09 -8.90
CA ARG A 116 -11.56 -11.31 -8.59
C ARG A 116 -11.19 -11.39 -7.10
N LEU A 117 -10.75 -10.29 -6.50
CA LEU A 117 -10.50 -10.21 -5.07
C LEU A 117 -11.78 -10.47 -4.25
N ALA A 118 -12.88 -9.80 -4.61
CA ALA A 118 -14.16 -9.97 -3.93
C ALA A 118 -14.66 -11.43 -4.03
N SER A 119 -14.60 -12.03 -5.22
CA SER A 119 -14.96 -13.43 -5.41
C SER A 119 -14.01 -14.39 -4.71
N GLY A 120 -12.69 -14.16 -4.76
CA GLY A 120 -11.69 -15.04 -4.16
C GLY A 120 -11.71 -15.01 -2.63
N THR A 121 -12.02 -13.87 -2.04
CA THR A 121 -12.02 -13.68 -0.59
C THR A 121 -13.38 -13.86 0.08
N CYS A 122 -14.49 -13.88 -0.64
CA CYS A 122 -15.81 -14.05 -0.03
C CYS A 122 -16.11 -15.53 0.23
N SER A 123 -16.22 -15.93 1.50
CA SER A 123 -16.79 -17.23 1.85
C SER A 123 -18.30 -17.27 1.54
N GLY A 124 -18.78 -18.34 0.91
CA GLY A 124 -20.18 -18.47 0.48
C GLY A 124 -20.49 -17.88 -0.90
N SER A 125 -21.65 -17.24 -1.03
CA SER A 125 -22.16 -16.70 -2.31
C SER A 125 -21.27 -15.56 -2.81
N LYS A 126 -20.86 -15.65 -4.08
CA LYS A 126 -19.94 -14.67 -4.67
C LYS A 126 -20.69 -13.39 -5.05
N PRO A 127 -20.28 -12.22 -4.53
CA PRO A 127 -20.92 -10.97 -4.89
C PRO A 127 -20.50 -10.52 -6.29
N VAL A 128 -21.36 -9.72 -6.90
CA VAL A 128 -21.07 -8.99 -8.15
C VAL A 128 -20.66 -7.57 -7.80
N VAL A 129 -19.48 -7.15 -8.26
CA VAL A 129 -18.99 -5.77 -8.16
C VAL A 129 -19.69 -4.93 -9.22
N LEU A 130 -20.55 -4.04 -8.76
CA LEU A 130 -21.36 -3.16 -9.59
C LEU A 130 -20.57 -1.95 -10.05
N ASP A 131 -19.85 -1.31 -9.13
CA ASP A 131 -19.02 -0.14 -9.40
C ASP A 131 -17.91 -0.03 -8.34
N VAL A 132 -16.85 0.68 -8.70
CA VAL A 132 -15.72 0.96 -7.81
C VAL A 132 -15.24 2.39 -8.01
N LEU A 133 -15.18 3.12 -6.90
CA LEU A 133 -14.56 4.44 -6.84
C LEU A 133 -13.22 4.33 -6.12
N ARG A 134 -12.15 4.90 -6.71
CA ARG A 134 -10.85 5.06 -6.07
C ARG A 134 -10.73 6.46 -5.48
N GLY A 135 -10.38 6.54 -4.21
CA GLY A 135 -10.03 7.78 -3.52
C GLY A 135 -8.56 8.15 -3.75
N GLU A 136 -8.31 9.38 -4.17
CA GLU A 136 -7.01 10.04 -4.19
C GLU A 136 -7.05 11.20 -3.22
N ASP A 137 -6.57 10.97 -2.00
CA ASP A 137 -6.50 11.99 -0.95
C ASP A 137 -5.07 12.16 -0.44
N SER A 138 -4.46 13.30 -0.78
CA SER A 138 -3.08 13.60 -0.42
C SER A 138 -2.87 13.75 1.09
N GLU A 139 -3.85 14.27 1.82
CA GLU A 139 -3.70 14.50 3.26
C GLU A 139 -3.83 13.20 4.05
N LEU A 140 -4.79 12.33 3.70
CA LEU A 140 -4.89 10.99 4.24
C LEU A 140 -3.61 10.19 3.91
N TRP A 141 -3.15 10.27 2.66
CA TRP A 141 -1.95 9.57 2.22
C TRP A 141 -0.69 10.01 2.95
N ASN A 142 -0.47 11.31 3.11
CA ASN A 142 0.68 11.83 3.86
C ASN A 142 0.69 11.33 5.31
N ARG A 143 -0.48 11.26 5.97
CA ARG A 143 -0.59 10.70 7.32
C ARG A 143 -0.28 9.20 7.34
N TYR A 144 -0.80 8.46 6.37
CA TYR A 144 -0.56 7.03 6.20
C TYR A 144 0.92 6.69 5.98
N VAL A 145 1.57 7.38 5.06
CA VAL A 145 3.01 7.22 4.79
C VAL A 145 3.85 7.69 5.98
N GLY A 146 3.45 8.77 6.65
CA GLY A 146 4.08 9.22 7.89
C GLY A 146 4.06 8.16 8.99
N PHE A 147 2.94 7.43 9.15
CA PHE A 147 2.87 6.29 10.06
C PHE A 147 3.85 5.18 9.68
N LYS A 148 3.91 4.80 8.39
CA LYS A 148 4.86 3.79 7.88
C LYS A 148 6.31 4.18 8.17
N ALA A 149 6.69 5.41 7.83
CA ALA A 149 8.04 5.93 8.04
C ALA A 149 8.42 5.92 9.54
N GLY A 150 7.50 6.37 10.40
CA GLY A 150 7.69 6.34 11.85
C GLY A 150 7.84 4.93 12.41
N LEU A 151 7.08 3.96 11.89
CA LEU A 151 7.18 2.57 12.30
C LEU A 151 8.50 1.93 11.85
N HIS A 152 8.95 2.17 10.61
CA HIS A 152 10.29 1.77 10.16
C HIS A 152 11.40 2.30 11.05
N GLN A 153 11.33 3.58 11.41
CA GLN A 153 12.30 4.19 12.32
C GLN A 153 12.33 3.47 13.69
N ARG A 154 11.15 3.12 14.23
CA ARG A 154 11.04 2.35 15.47
C ARG A 154 11.66 0.96 15.35
N LEU A 155 11.34 0.20 14.29
CA LEU A 155 11.94 -1.12 14.04
C LEU A 155 13.47 -1.04 13.99
N ARG A 156 14.02 -0.10 13.21
CA ARG A 156 15.47 0.12 13.13
C ARG A 156 16.08 0.45 14.50
N SER A 157 15.41 1.25 15.32
CA SER A 157 15.90 1.58 16.66
C SER A 157 15.92 0.39 17.62
N MET A 158 15.09 -0.64 17.37
CA MET A 158 15.04 -1.90 18.11
C MET A 158 15.97 -2.98 17.50
N GLY A 159 16.66 -2.70 16.39
CA GLY A 159 17.47 -3.69 15.68
C GLY A 159 16.66 -4.70 14.87
N GLU A 160 15.38 -4.40 14.60
CA GLU A 160 14.46 -5.25 13.86
C GLU A 160 14.36 -4.80 12.39
N THR A 161 14.23 -5.77 11.48
CA THR A 161 14.11 -5.51 10.04
C THR A 161 12.69 -5.66 9.51
N ARG A 162 11.82 -6.39 10.22
CA ARG A 162 10.41 -6.62 9.86
C ARG A 162 9.56 -7.01 11.06
N CYS A 163 8.26 -6.80 10.96
CA CYS A 163 7.26 -7.39 11.83
C CYS A 163 7.05 -8.88 11.48
N LEU A 164 6.67 -9.70 12.47
CA LEU A 164 6.23 -11.07 12.20
C LEU A 164 4.91 -11.04 11.40
N PRO A 165 4.82 -11.74 10.25
CA PRO A 165 3.64 -11.72 9.41
C PRO A 165 2.51 -12.61 9.93
N PRO A 166 1.26 -12.39 9.49
CA PRO A 166 0.08 -13.12 9.99
C PRO A 166 0.19 -14.65 9.97
N ASN A 167 0.82 -15.23 8.94
CA ASN A 167 1.00 -16.69 8.79
C ASN A 167 2.02 -17.29 9.77
N GLU A 168 2.88 -16.49 10.38
CA GLU A 168 3.85 -16.95 11.37
C GLU A 168 3.32 -16.84 12.82
N LEU A 169 2.17 -16.19 13.04
CA LEU A 169 1.66 -15.89 14.40
C LEU A 169 1.02 -17.09 15.11
N ASP A 170 0.42 -18.03 14.36
CA ASP A 170 -0.21 -19.24 14.88
C ASP A 170 0.73 -20.46 14.87
N GLY A 171 2.01 -20.24 14.50
CA GLY A 171 3.02 -21.28 14.38
C GLY A 171 2.86 -22.18 13.15
N ARG A 172 2.04 -21.80 12.15
CA ARG A 172 1.81 -22.57 10.92
C ARG A 172 2.18 -21.77 9.66
N PRO A 173 3.48 -21.55 9.39
CA PRO A 173 3.96 -20.64 8.34
C PRO A 173 3.47 -20.96 6.93
N GLU A 174 3.15 -22.22 6.63
CA GLU A 174 2.62 -22.69 5.33
C GLU A 174 1.12 -22.35 5.12
N SER A 175 0.46 -21.83 6.15
CA SER A 175 -0.97 -21.51 6.16
C SER A 175 -1.22 -20.18 6.86
N GLY A 176 -2.42 -19.60 6.73
CA GLY A 176 -2.73 -18.34 7.43
C GLY A 176 -2.10 -17.09 6.81
N HIS A 177 -1.65 -17.14 5.55
CA HIS A 177 -1.39 -15.92 4.78
C HIS A 177 -2.67 -15.10 4.68
N ALA A 178 -2.55 -13.76 4.62
CA ALA A 178 -3.71 -12.91 4.38
C ALA A 178 -4.35 -13.31 3.03
N LEU A 179 -5.66 -13.56 3.00
CA LEU A 179 -6.34 -14.05 1.78
C LEU A 179 -6.18 -13.10 0.59
N THR A 180 -6.27 -11.80 0.86
CA THR A 180 -6.06 -10.76 -0.16
C THR A 180 -4.63 -10.78 -0.69
N SER A 181 -3.61 -10.83 0.18
CA SER A 181 -2.20 -10.92 -0.24
C SER A 181 -1.95 -12.15 -1.11
N LYS A 182 -2.45 -13.32 -0.72
CA LYS A 182 -2.26 -14.56 -1.48
C LYS A 182 -2.86 -14.48 -2.88
N LEU A 183 -4.07 -13.94 -3.02
CA LEU A 183 -4.71 -13.79 -4.33
C LEU A 183 -3.96 -12.79 -5.22
N LEU A 184 -3.30 -11.81 -4.62
CA LEU A 184 -2.56 -10.78 -5.37
C LEU A 184 -1.18 -11.26 -5.81
N GLU A 185 -0.54 -12.14 -5.05
CA GLU A 185 0.72 -12.78 -5.45
C GLU A 185 0.56 -13.63 -6.72
N ASP A 186 -0.62 -14.24 -6.91
CA ASP A 186 -0.92 -15.07 -8.09
C ASP A 186 -1.30 -14.23 -9.34
N GLU A 187 -1.39 -12.90 -9.21
CA GLU A 187 -1.91 -12.00 -10.25
C GLU A 187 -0.80 -11.28 -11.01
N VAL A 188 -0.56 -11.70 -12.26
CA VAL A 188 0.46 -11.12 -13.16
C VAL A 188 0.19 -9.64 -13.50
N ASP A 189 -1.07 -9.21 -13.41
CA ASP A 189 -1.52 -7.83 -13.70
C ASP A 189 -1.69 -6.95 -12.46
N ALA A 190 -1.36 -7.46 -11.27
CA ALA A 190 -1.40 -6.75 -10.00
C ALA A 190 -0.55 -5.46 -9.99
N GLU A 191 0.57 -5.50 -10.70
CA GLU A 191 1.60 -4.46 -10.76
C GLU A 191 1.03 -3.11 -11.25
N GLU A 192 0.27 -3.12 -12.35
CA GLU A 192 -0.29 -1.90 -12.95
C GLU A 192 -1.57 -1.39 -12.28
N ALA A 193 -2.34 -2.28 -11.64
CA ALA A 193 -3.73 -2.00 -11.27
C ALA A 193 -3.92 -1.46 -9.86
N ALA A 194 -3.07 -1.88 -8.91
CA ALA A 194 -3.16 -1.45 -7.51
C ALA A 194 -1.78 -1.19 -6.87
N GLY A 195 -0.70 -1.10 -7.66
CA GLY A 195 0.66 -0.84 -7.16
C GLY A 195 1.05 -1.76 -6.00
N ILE A 196 0.79 -3.05 -6.17
CA ILE A 196 0.89 -4.07 -5.13
C ILE A 196 2.36 -4.31 -4.74
N GLU A 197 3.30 -4.06 -5.65
CA GLU A 197 4.73 -4.03 -5.36
C GLU A 197 5.13 -2.95 -4.35
N ASN A 198 4.30 -1.92 -4.13
CA ASN A 198 4.56 -0.86 -3.16
C ASN A 198 4.01 -1.18 -1.75
N MET A 199 3.44 -2.37 -1.54
CA MET A 199 3.03 -2.83 -0.21
C MET A 199 4.26 -3.14 0.63
N ASP A 200 4.34 -2.53 1.80
CA ASP A 200 5.44 -2.69 2.74
C ASP A 200 5.28 -3.97 3.55
N VAL A 201 5.75 -5.07 2.98
CA VAL A 201 5.71 -6.40 3.60
C VAL A 201 6.41 -6.44 4.96
N ALA A 202 7.43 -5.59 5.18
CA ALA A 202 8.13 -5.54 6.46
C ALA A 202 7.27 -4.95 7.59
N LEU A 203 6.24 -4.17 7.24
CA LEU A 203 5.31 -3.56 8.20
C LEU A 203 3.97 -4.28 8.29
N ASN A 204 3.82 -5.45 7.65
CA ASN A 204 2.52 -6.09 7.46
C ASN A 204 1.51 -5.11 6.84
N GLU A 205 1.89 -4.45 5.75
CA GLU A 205 0.94 -3.69 4.94
C GLU A 205 0.00 -4.65 4.20
N LEU A 206 -1.30 -4.57 4.44
CA LEU A 206 -2.31 -5.48 3.88
C LEU A 206 -3.46 -4.69 3.24
N LEU A 207 -4.07 -5.29 2.21
CA LEU A 207 -5.38 -4.84 1.73
C LEU A 207 -6.47 -5.60 2.49
N LEU A 208 -7.35 -4.89 3.19
CA LEU A 208 -8.41 -5.50 4.00
C LEU A 208 -9.77 -4.86 3.74
N TRP A 209 -10.84 -5.64 3.89
CA TRP A 209 -12.21 -5.21 3.68
C TRP A 209 -12.81 -4.59 4.94
N HIS A 210 -13.59 -3.53 4.76
CA HIS A 210 -14.39 -2.90 5.82
C HIS A 210 -15.82 -2.66 5.33
N GLY A 211 -16.79 -3.40 5.88
CA GLY A 211 -18.20 -3.23 5.54
C GLY A 211 -18.88 -2.18 6.38
N THR A 212 -19.66 -1.31 5.75
CA THR A 212 -20.41 -0.24 6.42
C THR A 212 -21.57 0.21 5.53
N ASP A 213 -22.41 1.14 6.01
CA ASP A 213 -23.48 1.72 5.20
C ASP A 213 -22.94 2.74 4.17
N ALA A 214 -23.76 3.11 3.19
CA ALA A 214 -23.36 3.99 2.09
C ALA A 214 -22.87 5.38 2.56
N GLU A 215 -23.56 5.98 3.54
CA GLU A 215 -23.22 7.31 4.07
C GLU A 215 -21.88 7.26 4.81
N SER A 216 -21.70 6.24 5.65
CA SER A 216 -20.45 6.00 6.37
C SER A 216 -19.28 5.69 5.41
N ALA A 217 -19.50 4.93 4.33
CA ALA A 217 -18.46 4.61 3.36
C ALA A 217 -17.91 5.88 2.69
N THR A 218 -18.81 6.75 2.22
CA THR A 218 -18.45 8.05 1.63
C THR A 218 -17.74 8.94 2.65
N ALA A 219 -18.30 9.10 3.85
CA ALA A 219 -17.70 9.94 4.88
C ALA A 219 -16.29 9.48 5.29
N ILE A 220 -16.07 8.16 5.38
CA ILE A 220 -14.76 7.59 5.67
C ILE A 220 -13.78 7.83 4.51
N ALA A 221 -14.23 7.70 3.26
CA ALA A 221 -13.37 7.94 2.11
C ALA A 221 -12.94 9.41 1.99
N GLU A 222 -13.79 10.35 2.38
CA GLU A 222 -13.49 11.79 2.34
C GLU A 222 -12.66 12.28 3.53
N SER A 223 -12.87 11.72 4.72
CA SER A 223 -12.32 12.28 5.96
C SER A 223 -11.37 11.35 6.70
N GLY A 224 -11.24 10.10 6.24
CA GLY A 224 -10.50 9.03 6.88
C GLY A 224 -11.25 8.42 8.06
N PHE A 225 -10.62 7.45 8.73
CA PHE A 225 -11.17 6.78 9.92
C PHE A 225 -10.99 7.63 11.20
N GLN A 226 -11.35 8.92 11.18
CA GLN A 226 -10.91 9.90 12.18
C GLN A 226 -11.05 9.46 13.65
N SER A 227 -9.93 9.58 14.38
CA SER A 227 -9.85 9.43 15.84
C SER A 227 -9.95 10.79 16.53
N ALA A 228 -10.95 10.97 17.38
CA ALA A 228 -11.30 12.26 17.99
C ALA A 228 -10.16 12.91 18.82
N LYS A 229 -9.78 14.14 18.48
CA LYS A 229 -9.23 15.09 19.46
C LYS A 229 -10.33 16.04 19.94
N ALA A 230 -10.54 16.02 21.26
CA ALA A 230 -11.32 16.96 22.09
C ALA A 230 -12.80 17.21 21.72
N GLY A 231 -13.71 16.60 22.51
CA GLY A 231 -14.93 17.28 22.96
C GLY A 231 -16.25 16.86 22.33
N THR A 232 -16.35 16.74 21.01
CA THR A 232 -17.69 16.69 20.36
C THR A 232 -17.87 15.60 19.30
N VAL A 233 -16.82 14.83 19.01
CA VAL A 233 -16.78 13.81 17.94
C VAL A 233 -16.35 12.44 18.50
N LYS A 234 -16.67 12.15 19.77
CA LYS A 234 -16.35 10.87 20.46
C LYS A 234 -17.06 9.64 19.88
N HIS A 235 -17.65 9.79 18.71
CA HIS A 235 -18.70 8.94 18.21
C HIS A 235 -18.36 8.28 16.87
N MET A 236 -17.44 8.71 16.02
CA MET A 236 -17.31 8.05 14.71
C MET A 236 -16.52 6.72 14.77
N PHE A 237 -15.23 6.73 15.15
CA PHE A 237 -14.42 5.51 15.36
C PHE A 237 -15.06 4.51 16.35
N GLN A 238 -15.82 5.03 17.32
CA GLN A 238 -16.51 4.26 18.37
C GLN A 238 -17.96 3.85 17.99
N ARG A 239 -18.60 4.50 16.99
CA ARG A 239 -19.92 4.09 16.45
C ARG A 239 -19.82 3.09 15.32
N ILE A 240 -18.73 3.09 14.55
CA ILE A 240 -18.47 2.05 13.54
C ILE A 240 -18.45 0.66 14.20
N SER A 241 -18.13 0.57 15.50
CA SER A 241 -18.18 -0.64 16.32
C SER A 241 -19.58 -1.02 16.85
N GLN A 242 -20.68 -0.33 16.51
CA GLN A 242 -21.98 -0.54 17.17
C GLN A 242 -22.73 -1.80 16.72
N GLY A 243 -22.34 -2.43 15.62
CA GLY A 243 -22.98 -3.67 15.13
C GLY A 243 -22.52 -4.93 15.83
N HIS A 244 -21.25 -5.00 16.24
CA HIS A 244 -20.71 -6.12 17.01
C HIS A 244 -19.92 -5.56 18.19
N ARG A 245 -20.41 -5.85 19.39
CA ARG A 245 -19.72 -5.64 20.68
C ARG A 245 -18.21 -5.78 20.48
N ARG A 246 -17.44 -4.83 21.01
CA ARG A 246 -15.96 -4.73 21.07
C ARG A 246 -15.29 -6.05 21.47
N ARG A 247 -15.39 -7.04 20.59
CA ARG A 247 -15.12 -8.44 20.89
C ARG A 247 -13.63 -8.60 21.08
N PHE A 248 -12.83 -7.82 20.37
CA PHE A 248 -11.38 -7.83 20.39
C PHE A 248 -10.81 -6.45 20.72
N GLY A 249 -11.57 -5.66 21.52
CA GLY A 249 -11.16 -4.34 21.97
C GLY A 249 -11.67 -3.17 21.11
N GLU A 250 -11.16 -1.98 21.43
CA GLU A 250 -11.46 -0.73 20.72
C GLU A 250 -10.56 -0.52 19.49
N GLY A 251 -11.19 -0.30 18.34
CA GLY A 251 -10.50 -0.02 17.08
C GLY A 251 -11.44 -0.07 15.87
N ALA A 252 -10.87 0.19 14.68
CA ALA A 252 -11.53 -0.07 13.41
C ALA A 252 -11.34 -1.54 13.03
N TYR A 253 -12.45 -2.22 12.70
CA TYR A 253 -12.47 -3.65 12.41
C TYR A 253 -12.40 -3.89 10.90
N PHE A 254 -11.56 -4.84 10.50
CA PHE A 254 -11.36 -5.25 9.12
C PHE A 254 -11.35 -6.77 9.01
N ALA A 255 -11.60 -7.29 7.82
CA ALA A 255 -11.51 -8.71 7.53
C ALA A 255 -10.79 -8.95 6.20
N GLU A 256 -10.06 -10.06 6.13
CA GLU A 256 -9.56 -10.58 4.85
C GLU A 256 -10.65 -11.29 4.05
N ASP A 257 -11.67 -11.84 4.74
CA ASP A 257 -12.82 -12.50 4.13
C ASP A 257 -13.92 -11.47 3.90
N LEU A 258 -14.27 -11.24 2.64
CA LEU A 258 -15.28 -10.25 2.28
C LEU A 258 -16.67 -10.59 2.85
N ALA A 259 -17.02 -11.86 3.01
CA ALA A 259 -18.33 -12.27 3.53
C ALA A 259 -18.55 -11.74 4.95
N LYS A 260 -17.47 -11.71 5.75
CA LYS A 260 -17.48 -11.14 7.09
C LYS A 260 -17.82 -9.66 7.04
N SER A 261 -17.20 -8.90 6.14
CA SER A 261 -17.48 -7.46 5.95
C SER A 261 -18.87 -7.20 5.37
N ILE A 262 -19.36 -8.01 4.42
CA ILE A 262 -20.73 -7.92 3.90
C ILE A 262 -21.78 -8.01 5.02
N GLY A 263 -21.51 -8.81 6.07
CA GLY A 263 -22.37 -8.90 7.25
C GLY A 263 -22.57 -7.57 8.03
N TYR A 264 -21.70 -6.57 7.79
CA TYR A 264 -21.78 -5.23 8.38
C TYR A 264 -22.21 -4.16 7.37
N ALA A 265 -22.32 -4.50 6.08
CA ALA A 265 -22.75 -3.59 5.03
C ALA A 265 -24.26 -3.77 4.80
N PRO A 266 -25.13 -2.93 5.41
CA PRO A 266 -26.56 -3.01 5.19
C PRO A 266 -26.88 -2.76 3.71
N GLU A 267 -27.91 -3.44 3.23
CA GLU A 267 -28.41 -3.27 1.87
C GLU A 267 -29.16 -1.95 1.76
N SER A 268 -28.84 -1.17 0.73
CA SER A 268 -29.59 0.03 0.40
C SER A 268 -30.99 -0.31 -0.11
N SER A 269 -31.85 0.70 -0.25
CA SER A 269 -33.17 0.55 -0.88
C SER A 269 -33.11 0.07 -2.35
N THR A 270 -31.95 0.15 -3.00
CA THR A 270 -31.72 -0.27 -4.38
C THR A 270 -31.04 -1.65 -4.49
N GLY A 271 -30.89 -2.38 -3.39
CA GLY A 271 -30.24 -3.70 -3.39
C GLY A 271 -28.72 -3.66 -3.44
N VAL A 272 -28.11 -2.50 -3.19
CA VAL A 272 -26.65 -2.28 -3.26
C VAL A 272 -26.05 -2.26 -1.86
N ARG A 273 -24.89 -2.89 -1.70
CA ARG A 273 -24.08 -2.83 -0.46
C ARG A 273 -22.77 -2.12 -0.72
N TYR A 274 -22.28 -1.41 0.30
CA TYR A 274 -21.04 -0.64 0.22
C TYR A 274 -19.98 -1.28 1.13
N VAL A 275 -18.81 -1.53 0.58
CA VAL A 275 -17.65 -2.04 1.33
C VAL A 275 -16.44 -1.23 0.91
N LEU A 276 -15.57 -0.89 1.86
CA LEU A 276 -14.28 -0.28 1.58
C LEU A 276 -13.21 -1.37 1.43
N LEU A 277 -12.31 -1.19 0.46
CA LEU A 277 -11.04 -1.91 0.39
C LEU A 277 -9.93 -0.94 0.80
N CYS A 278 -9.31 -1.19 1.94
CA CYS A 278 -8.36 -0.27 2.55
C CYS A 278 -6.94 -0.82 2.53
N ARG A 279 -5.94 0.05 2.30
CA ARG A 279 -4.57 -0.26 2.71
C ARG A 279 -4.45 -0.08 4.20
N THR A 280 -3.79 -1.03 4.84
CA THR A 280 -3.72 -1.11 6.29
C THR A 280 -2.31 -1.45 6.72
N VAL A 281 -1.75 -0.77 7.71
CA VAL A 281 -0.44 -1.13 8.30
C VAL A 281 -0.68 -1.82 9.64
N CYS A 282 -0.55 -3.14 9.66
CA CYS A 282 -0.80 -3.92 10.87
C CYS A 282 0.37 -3.89 11.86
N GLY A 283 1.60 -3.63 11.40
CA GLY A 283 2.81 -3.62 12.23
C GLY A 283 3.00 -4.92 13.00
N HIS A 284 3.59 -4.85 14.20
CA HIS A 284 3.52 -5.98 15.14
C HIS A 284 2.08 -6.27 15.57
N ILE A 285 1.67 -7.52 15.42
CA ILE A 285 0.31 -7.96 15.65
C ILE A 285 0.18 -8.68 16.99
N TRP A 286 -0.87 -8.38 17.75
CA TRP A 286 -1.33 -9.19 18.88
C TRP A 286 -2.28 -10.26 18.37
N TYR A 287 -1.90 -11.53 18.51
CA TYR A 287 -2.72 -12.65 18.05
C TYR A 287 -3.57 -13.23 19.19
N THR A 288 -4.84 -13.52 18.90
CA THR A 288 -5.74 -14.20 19.86
C THR A 288 -6.67 -15.17 19.14
N GLU A 289 -6.85 -16.36 19.71
CA GLU A 289 -7.82 -17.36 19.24
C GLU A 289 -9.08 -17.42 20.11
N LYS A 290 -9.15 -16.57 21.14
CA LYS A 290 -10.34 -16.52 22.00
C LYS A 290 -11.55 -16.14 21.15
N SER A 291 -12.70 -16.75 21.42
CA SER A 291 -13.97 -16.36 20.79
C SER A 291 -14.41 -14.93 21.15
N SER A 292 -13.90 -14.39 22.26
CA SER A 292 -13.96 -12.97 22.63
C SER A 292 -12.81 -12.60 23.56
N ASP A 293 -12.25 -11.42 23.37
CA ASP A 293 -11.15 -10.84 24.13
C ASP A 293 -11.26 -9.29 24.18
N SER A 294 -12.15 -8.76 25.03
CA SER A 294 -12.50 -7.33 25.03
C SER A 294 -11.36 -6.40 25.43
N ASP A 295 -10.31 -6.93 26.05
CA ASP A 295 -9.13 -6.17 26.47
C ASP A 295 -7.94 -6.35 25.50
N ALA A 296 -8.13 -7.06 24.38
CA ALA A 296 -7.05 -7.37 23.44
C ALA A 296 -6.36 -6.12 22.88
N ASP A 297 -7.09 -5.02 22.63
CA ASP A 297 -6.47 -3.76 22.20
C ASP A 297 -5.56 -3.15 23.28
N GLN A 298 -5.97 -3.25 24.54
CA GLN A 298 -5.19 -2.73 25.67
C GLN A 298 -3.95 -3.60 25.92
N ASP A 299 -4.09 -4.92 25.86
CA ASP A 299 -2.98 -5.87 26.00
C ASP A 299 -1.98 -5.74 24.85
N ALA A 300 -2.48 -5.56 23.63
CA ALA A 300 -1.67 -5.25 22.44
C ALA A 300 -0.84 -3.98 22.67
N LYS A 301 -1.48 -2.87 23.07
CA LYS A 301 -0.79 -1.59 23.35
C LYS A 301 0.25 -1.72 24.47
N ARG A 302 -0.10 -2.40 25.57
CA ARG A 302 0.84 -2.69 26.69
C ARG A 302 2.06 -3.49 26.24
N SER A 303 1.88 -4.35 25.23
CA SER A 303 2.93 -5.21 24.67
C SER A 303 3.59 -4.63 23.42
N LEU A 304 3.43 -3.32 23.17
CA LEU A 304 3.99 -2.59 22.03
C LEU A 304 3.59 -3.18 20.67
N LYS A 305 2.38 -3.73 20.58
CA LYS A 305 1.74 -4.16 19.33
C LYS A 305 0.92 -3.03 18.74
N HIS A 306 0.79 -3.04 17.42
CA HIS A 306 0.15 -1.98 16.63
C HIS A 306 -1.25 -2.37 16.15
N SER A 307 -1.62 -3.64 16.25
CA SER A 307 -2.94 -4.16 15.87
C SER A 307 -3.27 -5.44 16.62
N VAL A 308 -4.53 -5.87 16.53
CA VAL A 308 -4.96 -7.23 16.92
C VAL A 308 -5.34 -8.01 15.66
N LEU A 309 -4.95 -9.29 15.61
CA LEU A 309 -5.50 -10.28 14.71
C LEU A 309 -6.20 -11.35 15.55
N ALA A 310 -7.52 -11.39 15.45
CA ALA A 310 -8.33 -12.41 16.09
C ALA A 310 -8.65 -13.53 15.09
N ASN A 311 -8.47 -14.78 15.51
CA ASN A 311 -8.88 -15.97 14.78
C ASN A 311 -9.78 -16.83 15.67
N PRO A 312 -11.07 -16.47 15.81
CA PRO A 312 -11.96 -17.08 16.79
C PRO A 312 -11.98 -18.61 16.67
N ASP A 313 -11.69 -19.29 17.78
CA ASP A 313 -11.64 -20.75 17.90
C ASP A 313 -10.69 -21.44 16.91
N GLY A 314 -9.74 -20.70 16.33
CA GLY A 314 -8.80 -21.19 15.32
C GLY A 314 -9.45 -21.55 13.97
N LYS A 315 -10.70 -21.12 13.72
CA LYS A 315 -11.51 -21.52 12.55
C LYS A 315 -11.99 -20.35 11.70
N GLY A 316 -11.85 -19.12 12.17
CA GLY A 316 -12.19 -17.92 11.44
C GLY A 316 -13.68 -17.56 11.42
N PRO A 317 -14.07 -16.51 10.67
CA PRO A 317 -13.19 -15.65 9.86
C PRO A 317 -12.23 -14.82 10.74
N ARG A 318 -11.04 -14.51 10.21
CA ARG A 318 -10.08 -13.67 10.93
C ARG A 318 -10.48 -12.20 10.88
N GLU A 319 -10.30 -11.51 12.00
CA GLU A 319 -10.67 -10.11 12.18
C GLU A 319 -9.44 -9.31 12.63
N TYR A 320 -9.17 -8.21 11.93
CA TYR A 320 -8.10 -7.28 12.27
C TYR A 320 -8.69 -6.06 12.97
N VAL A 321 -8.05 -5.62 14.05
CA VAL A 321 -8.41 -4.38 14.76
C VAL A 321 -7.24 -3.42 14.72
N LEU A 322 -7.44 -2.28 14.06
CA LEU A 322 -6.47 -1.19 14.00
C LEU A 322 -6.83 -0.07 14.97
N PHE A 323 -5.81 0.51 15.61
CA PHE A 323 -6.00 1.42 16.74
C PHE A 323 -5.97 2.89 16.34
N GLU A 324 -5.29 3.21 15.25
CA GLU A 324 -5.07 4.58 14.79
C GLU A 324 -5.57 4.75 13.35
N ASP A 325 -6.15 5.91 13.08
CA ASP A 325 -6.66 6.26 11.76
C ASP A 325 -5.56 6.38 10.70
N THR A 326 -4.37 6.82 11.11
CA THR A 326 -3.18 6.89 10.26
C THR A 326 -2.63 5.52 9.84
N GLN A 327 -3.11 4.41 10.42
CA GLN A 327 -2.80 3.06 9.94
C GLN A 327 -3.59 2.68 8.69
N ILE A 328 -4.55 3.50 8.27
CA ILE A 328 -5.57 3.12 7.30
C ILE A 328 -5.64 4.16 6.19
N TYR A 329 -5.59 3.69 4.94
CA TYR A 329 -5.95 4.48 3.77
C TYR A 329 -7.15 3.83 3.06
N PRO A 330 -8.33 4.47 3.06
CA PRO A 330 -9.53 3.97 2.37
C PRO A 330 -9.37 4.14 0.86
N GLU A 331 -8.77 3.15 0.20
CA GLU A 331 -8.37 3.30 -1.21
C GLU A 331 -9.55 3.18 -2.17
N TYR A 332 -10.48 2.25 -1.92
CA TYR A 332 -11.62 2.02 -2.80
C TYR A 332 -12.94 1.95 -2.03
N ILE A 333 -13.97 2.60 -2.57
CA ILE A 333 -15.37 2.30 -2.28
C ILE A 333 -15.86 1.29 -3.32
N VAL A 334 -16.34 0.14 -2.86
CA VAL A 334 -16.81 -0.96 -3.70
C VAL A 334 -18.32 -1.14 -3.51
N GLN A 335 -19.07 -1.01 -4.59
CA GLN A 335 -20.50 -1.27 -4.64
C GLN A 335 -20.74 -2.71 -5.05
N LEU A 336 -21.53 -3.44 -4.27
CA LEU A 336 -21.76 -4.88 -4.44
C LEU A 336 -23.25 -5.20 -4.56
N SER A 337 -23.58 -6.20 -5.39
CA SER A 337 -24.82 -6.96 -5.32
C SER A 337 -24.53 -8.38 -4.83
N VAL A 338 -25.30 -8.85 -3.84
CA VAL A 338 -25.12 -10.18 -3.22
C VAL A 338 -26.20 -11.17 -3.68
N ASN A 339 -27.34 -10.68 -4.19
CA ASN A 339 -28.51 -11.49 -4.53
C ASN A 339 -28.77 -11.65 -6.04
N GLY A 340 -27.92 -11.09 -6.91
CA GLY A 340 -28.04 -11.27 -8.37
C GLY A 340 -29.18 -10.50 -9.05
N ASP A 341 -30.11 -9.91 -8.30
CA ASP A 341 -31.25 -9.12 -8.81
C ASP A 341 -30.86 -7.67 -9.18
N PHE A 342 -29.70 -7.46 -9.79
CA PHE A 342 -29.30 -6.14 -10.27
C PHE A 342 -29.64 -5.97 -11.76
N THR A 343 -30.63 -5.15 -12.07
CA THR A 343 -30.85 -4.67 -13.45
C THR A 343 -29.85 -3.55 -13.74
N ALA A 344 -28.73 -3.89 -14.35
CA ALA A 344 -27.78 -2.89 -14.83
C ALA A 344 -28.48 -2.00 -15.88
N THR A 345 -28.49 -0.69 -15.66
CA THR A 345 -28.64 0.26 -16.75
C THR A 345 -27.34 0.22 -17.55
N GLU A 346 -27.42 -0.10 -18.84
CA GLU A 346 -26.27 -0.06 -19.76
C GLU A 346 -25.63 1.34 -19.70
N GLU A 347 -24.46 1.46 -19.09
CA GLU A 347 -23.61 2.65 -19.24
C GLU A 347 -22.51 2.32 -20.25
N GLU A 348 -22.51 3.09 -21.34
CA GLU A 348 -21.41 3.18 -22.31
C GLU A 348 -20.09 3.47 -21.58
N ASP A 349 -18.97 2.99 -22.12
CA ASP A 349 -17.60 3.29 -21.70
C ASP A 349 -17.39 4.81 -21.56
N ALA A 350 -17.71 5.34 -20.37
CA ALA A 350 -17.48 6.73 -20.05
C ALA A 350 -15.99 6.92 -19.79
N PRO A 351 -15.36 7.99 -20.31
CA PRO A 351 -14.01 8.36 -19.90
C PRO A 351 -13.99 8.53 -18.37
N THR A 352 -12.82 8.33 -17.75
CA THR A 352 -12.59 8.49 -16.31
C THR A 352 -13.07 9.88 -15.86
N ASN A 353 -14.33 9.99 -15.48
CA ASN A 353 -14.94 11.25 -15.09
C ASN A 353 -14.67 11.44 -13.61
N GLN A 354 -14.17 12.62 -13.27
CA GLN A 354 -14.03 13.07 -11.91
C GLN A 354 -15.42 13.15 -11.27
N ILE A 355 -15.69 12.33 -10.26
CA ILE A 355 -16.89 12.49 -9.45
C ILE A 355 -16.47 13.34 -8.25
N ILE A 356 -16.81 14.62 -8.31
CA ILE A 356 -16.74 15.49 -7.13
C ILE A 356 -17.97 15.13 -6.29
N VAL A 357 -17.77 14.35 -5.24
CA VAL A 357 -18.79 14.19 -4.21
C VAL A 357 -18.89 15.54 -3.50
N GLN A 358 -20.08 16.16 -3.56
CA GLN A 358 -20.35 17.51 -3.04
C GLN A 358 -20.74 17.51 -1.57
#